data_AF-W0S8R6-F1
#
_entry.id   AF-W0S8R6-F1
#
_cell.length_a   1.000
_cell.length_b   1.000
_cell.length_c   1.000
_cell.angle_alpha   90.00
_cell.angle_beta   90.00
_cell.angle_gamma   90.00
#
_symmetry.space_group_name_H-M   'P 1'
#
loop_
_entity.id
_entity.type
_entity.pdbx_description
1 polymer ?
#
loop_
_entity_poly.entity_id
_entity_poly.type
_entity_poly.pdbx_seq_one_letter_code
_entity_poly.pdbx_strand_id
1 'polypeptide(L)'
;LLPVSLSLGGAVLVIVLYFYSVPFFKVPSFMGRISYTFLYSAWQFNYVLNYFLAKKAWKGGHQISYRTMDKGILELVGPKGISNFLIELARGLSNLQSGLVFNYALVILIGVAMFIWGVV
;
A
#
# COMPACT_ATOMS: atom_id res chain seq x y z
N LEU A 1 -31.82 -4.98 -47.54
CA LEU A 1 -30.94 -5.95 -48.24
C LEU A 1 -29.46 -5.57 -48.15
N LEU A 2 -29.09 -4.29 -48.27
CA LEU A 2 -27.71 -3.78 -48.16
C LEU A 2 -26.88 -4.32 -46.95
N PRO A 3 -27.39 -4.32 -45.70
CA PRO A 3 -26.63 -4.84 -44.58
C PRO A 3 -26.33 -6.34 -44.68
N VAL A 4 -27.26 -7.10 -45.26
CA VAL A 4 -27.14 -8.56 -45.44
C VAL A 4 -26.11 -8.86 -46.53
N SER A 5 -26.16 -8.16 -47.67
CA SER A 5 -25.17 -8.34 -48.73
C SER A 5 -23.75 -7.96 -48.28
N LEU A 6 -23.61 -6.90 -47.47
CA LEU A 6 -22.31 -6.49 -46.92
C LEU A 6 -21.77 -7.50 -45.90
N SER A 7 -22.63 -8.05 -45.03
CA SER A 7 -22.24 -9.07 -44.06
C SER A 7 -21.79 -10.37 -44.75
N LEU A 8 -22.57 -10.87 -45.71
CA LEU A 8 -22.22 -12.07 -46.47
C LEU A 8 -20.95 -11.85 -47.30
N GLY A 9 -20.83 -10.70 -47.97
CA GLY A 9 -19.62 -10.34 -48.71
C GLY A 9 -18.39 -10.25 -47.81
N GLY A 10 -18.51 -9.64 -46.63
CA GLY A 10 -17.43 -9.57 -45.64
C GLY A 10 -17.01 -10.94 -45.13
N ALA A 11 -17.96 -11.84 -44.86
CA ALA A 11 -17.66 -13.21 -44.42
C ALA A 11 -16.88 -13.99 -45.49
N VAL A 12 -17.31 -13.93 -46.75
CA VAL A 12 -16.59 -14.54 -47.89
C VAL A 12 -15.19 -13.95 -48.02
N LEU A 13 -15.06 -12.63 -47.90
CA LEU A 13 -13.78 -11.94 -47.98
C LEU A 13 -12.79 -12.42 -46.91
N VAL A 14 -13.22 -12.56 -45.65
CA VAL A 14 -12.36 -13.06 -44.56
C VAL A 14 -11.86 -14.46 -44.84
N ILE A 15 -12.73 -15.36 -45.34
CA ILE A 15 -12.36 -16.74 -45.65
C ILE A 15 -11.28 -16.76 -46.75
N VAL A 16 -11.48 -16.02 -47.84
CA VAL A 16 -10.50 -15.94 -48.95
C VAL A 16 -9.17 -15.37 -48.46
N LEU A 17 -9.20 -14.27 -47.69
CA LEU A 17 -8.01 -13.63 -47.15
C LEU A 17 -7.26 -14.54 -46.16
N TYR A 18 -7.96 -15.34 -45.36
CA TYR A 18 -7.34 -16.27 -44.43
C TYR A 18 -6.48 -17.29 -45.18
N PHE A 19 -7.05 -18.01 -46.15
CA PHE A 19 -6.29 -19.01 -46.92
C PHE A 19 -5.14 -18.41 -47.73
N TYR A 20 -5.32 -17.20 -48.27
CA TYR A 20 -4.27 -16.52 -49.03
C TYR A 20 -3.11 -16.00 -48.15
N SER A 21 -3.41 -15.56 -46.93
CA SER A 21 -2.46 -14.84 -46.07
C SER A 21 -1.58 -15.76 -45.19
N VAL A 22 -2.04 -16.98 -44.90
CA VAL A 22 -1.29 -18.00 -44.12
C VAL A 22 0.19 -18.17 -44.56
N PRO A 23 0.55 -18.24 -45.86
CA PRO A 23 1.96 -18.35 -46.25
C PRO A 23 2.79 -17.08 -46.02
N PHE A 24 2.18 -15.89 -45.99
CA PHE A 24 2.87 -14.59 -45.90
C PHE A 24 3.08 -14.07 -44.48
N PHE A 25 2.31 -14.55 -43.50
CA PHE A 25 2.34 -14.04 -42.12
C PHE A 25 3.40 -14.66 -41.20
N LYS A 26 4.36 -15.42 -41.74
CA LYS A 26 5.41 -16.07 -40.92
C LYS A 26 6.32 -15.07 -40.19
N VAL A 27 6.59 -13.90 -40.79
CA VAL A 27 7.36 -12.84 -40.14
C VAL A 27 6.74 -11.48 -40.47
N PRO A 28 5.98 -10.87 -39.55
CA PRO A 28 5.46 -9.52 -39.78
C PRO A 28 6.60 -8.51 -39.78
N SER A 29 6.53 -7.55 -40.71
CA SER A 29 7.38 -6.37 -40.75
C SER A 29 7.26 -5.57 -39.45
N PHE A 30 8.23 -4.72 -39.15
CA PHE A 30 8.21 -3.88 -37.94
C PHE A 30 6.90 -3.08 -37.81
N MET A 31 6.46 -2.45 -38.89
CA MET A 31 5.19 -1.72 -38.94
C MET A 31 3.98 -2.65 -38.76
N GLY A 32 4.00 -3.84 -39.37
CA GLY A 32 2.94 -4.84 -39.18
C GLY A 32 2.81 -5.30 -37.72
N ARG A 33 3.94 -5.45 -37.01
CA ARG A 33 3.96 -5.79 -35.57
C ARG A 33 3.36 -4.68 -34.73
N ILE A 34 3.69 -3.42 -35.00
CA ILE A 34 3.14 -2.27 -34.27
C ILE A 34 1.63 -2.20 -34.45
N SER A 35 1.14 -2.22 -35.68
CA SER A 35 -0.29 -2.15 -35.98
C SER A 35 -1.05 -3.35 -35.41
N TYR A 36 -0.49 -4.55 -35.53
CA TYR A 36 -1.07 -5.75 -34.93
C TYR A 36 -1.15 -5.62 -33.41
N THR A 37 -0.07 -5.23 -32.75
CA THR A 37 -0.04 -5.08 -31.28
C THR A 37 -0.99 -3.99 -30.82
N PHE A 38 -1.10 -2.88 -31.55
CA PHE A 38 -2.05 -1.80 -31.27
C PHE A 38 -3.50 -2.29 -31.34
N LEU A 39 -3.89 -2.99 -32.41
CA LEU A 39 -5.25 -3.50 -32.57
C LEU A 39 -5.55 -4.66 -31.59
N TYR A 40 -4.61 -5.59 -31.41
CA TYR A 40 -4.72 -6.74 -30.52
C TYR A 40 -4.89 -6.32 -29.05
N SER A 41 -4.21 -5.26 -28.63
CA SER A 41 -4.22 -4.76 -27.25
C SER A 41 -5.38 -3.79 -26.94
N ALA A 42 -6.41 -3.73 -27.79
CA ALA A 42 -7.48 -2.73 -27.69
C ALA A 42 -6.92 -1.29 -27.59
N TRP A 43 -6.03 -0.95 -28.54
CA TRP A 43 -5.41 0.36 -28.69
C TRP A 43 -4.55 0.79 -27.49
N GLN A 44 -4.00 -0.19 -26.75
CA GLN A 44 -3.19 0.04 -25.55
C GLN A 44 -3.92 0.82 -24.44
N PHE A 45 -5.25 0.97 -24.52
CA PHE A 45 -6.01 1.81 -23.59
C PHE A 45 -5.91 1.30 -22.15
N ASN A 46 -5.95 -0.02 -21.97
CA ASN A 46 -5.74 -0.66 -20.68
C ASN A 46 -4.37 -0.33 -20.07
N TYR A 47 -3.31 -0.28 -20.88
CA TYR A 47 -1.99 0.08 -20.43
C TYR A 47 -1.94 1.55 -19.97
N VAL A 48 -2.52 2.45 -20.77
CA VAL A 48 -2.61 3.88 -20.47
C VAL A 48 -3.35 4.11 -19.14
N LEU A 49 -4.55 3.52 -18.97
CA LEU A 49 -5.32 3.66 -17.73
C LEU A 49 -4.56 3.10 -16.52
N ASN A 50 -3.99 1.90 -16.64
CA ASN A 50 -3.29 1.28 -15.52
C ASN A 50 -2.04 2.06 -15.13
N TYR A 51 -1.29 2.56 -16.11
CA TYR A 51 -0.06 3.30 -15.86
C TYR A 51 -0.31 4.69 -15.27
N PHE A 52 -1.26 5.45 -15.84
CA PHE A 52 -1.49 6.83 -15.44
C PHE A 52 -2.42 6.97 -14.24
N LEU A 53 -3.45 6.12 -14.12
CA LEU A 53 -4.45 6.22 -13.06
C LEU A 53 -4.22 5.17 -11.99
N ALA A 54 -4.31 3.88 -12.34
CA ALA A 54 -4.32 2.81 -11.33
C ALA A 54 -3.03 2.83 -10.51
N LYS A 55 -1.85 2.84 -11.15
CA LYS A 55 -0.55 2.86 -10.46
C LYS A 55 -0.41 4.04 -9.49
N LYS A 56 -0.89 5.22 -9.87
CA LYS A 56 -0.85 6.41 -9.00
C LYS A 56 -1.82 6.26 -7.83
N ALA A 57 -3.04 5.78 -8.07
CA ALA A 57 -4.02 5.52 -7.03
C ALA A 57 -3.51 4.50 -6.01
N TRP A 58 -2.94 3.37 -6.47
CA TRP A 58 -2.34 2.35 -5.61
C TRP A 58 -1.18 2.91 -4.77
N LYS A 59 -0.27 3.67 -5.39
CA LYS A 59 0.83 4.30 -4.67
C LYS A 59 0.33 5.30 -3.62
N GLY A 60 -0.65 6.12 -3.97
CA GLY A 60 -1.28 7.08 -3.06
C GLY A 60 -1.95 6.40 -1.88
N GLY A 61 -2.78 5.38 -2.13
CA GLY A 61 -3.45 4.59 -1.09
C GLY A 61 -2.46 3.92 -0.15
N HIS A 62 -1.41 3.29 -0.69
CA HIS A 62 -0.40 2.64 0.15
C HIS A 62 0.41 3.63 0.99
N GLN A 63 0.82 4.77 0.43
CA GLN A 63 1.61 5.75 1.15
C GLN A 63 0.79 6.49 2.21
N ILE A 64 -0.41 6.96 1.86
CA ILE A 64 -1.22 7.80 2.73
C ILE A 64 -2.01 6.95 3.72
N SER A 65 -2.91 6.09 3.21
CA SER A 65 -3.82 5.35 4.09
C SER A 65 -3.07 4.29 4.90
N TYR A 66 -2.26 3.46 4.26
CA TYR A 66 -1.62 2.35 4.97
C TYR A 66 -0.39 2.80 5.77
N ARG A 67 0.61 3.41 5.13
CA ARG A 67 1.87 3.73 5.83
C ARG A 67 1.74 4.89 6.80
N THR A 68 1.06 5.97 6.42
CA THR A 68 0.97 7.16 7.27
C THR A 68 -0.14 7.05 8.31
N MET A 69 -1.35 6.65 7.92
CA MET A 69 -2.45 6.60 8.89
C MET A 69 -2.38 5.35 9.77
N ASP A 70 -2.43 4.15 9.18
CA ASP A 70 -2.54 2.91 9.96
C ASP A 70 -1.23 2.56 10.71
N LYS A 71 -0.14 2.34 9.96
CA LYS A 71 1.16 2.04 10.57
C LYS A 71 1.88 3.22 11.20
N GLY A 72 1.44 4.44 10.90
CA GLY A 72 2.00 5.65 11.48
C GLY A 72 1.17 6.08 12.67
N ILE A 73 0.18 6.93 12.41
CA ILE A 73 -0.61 7.63 13.42
C ILE A 73 -1.30 6.64 14.37
N LEU A 74 -1.98 5.62 13.85
CA LEU A 74 -2.73 4.68 14.70
C LEU A 74 -1.80 3.81 15.55
N GLU A 75 -0.66 3.34 15.03
CA GLU A 75 0.33 2.62 15.85
C GLU A 75 0.94 3.52 16.94
N LEU A 76 1.22 4.79 16.61
CA LEU A 76 1.80 5.77 17.54
C LEU A 76 0.83 6.15 18.67
N VAL A 77 -0.46 6.29 18.39
CA VAL A 77 -1.47 6.53 19.43
C VAL A 77 -1.89 5.22 20.11
N GLY A 78 -1.69 4.10 19.43
CA GLY A 78 -2.07 2.78 19.87
C GLY A 78 -1.10 2.13 20.84
N PRO A 79 -1.10 0.79 20.92
CA PRO A 79 -0.39 0.04 21.94
C PRO A 79 1.12 0.32 21.99
N LYS A 80 1.73 0.61 20.83
CA LYS A 80 3.16 0.82 20.71
C LYS A 80 3.60 2.14 21.32
N GLY A 81 2.87 3.23 21.08
CA GLY A 81 3.15 4.51 21.73
C GLY A 81 2.92 4.44 23.24
N ILE A 82 1.82 3.81 23.67
CA ILE A 82 1.52 3.61 25.09
C ILE A 82 2.62 2.78 25.76
N SER A 83 3.07 1.68 25.13
CA SER A 83 4.16 0.86 25.64
C SER A 83 5.45 1.65 25.80
N ASN A 84 5.82 2.47 24.82
CA ASN A 84 7.04 3.27 24.90
C ASN A 84 6.97 4.29 26.03
N PHE A 85 5.82 4.97 26.18
CA PHE A 85 5.59 5.92 27.28
C PHE A 85 5.72 5.25 28.65
N LEU A 86 5.13 4.06 28.84
CA LEU A 86 5.22 3.32 30.10
C LEU A 86 6.66 2.88 30.40
N ILE A 87 7.42 2.46 29.39
CA ILE A 87 8.83 2.10 29.55
C ILE A 87 9.66 3.32 29.99
N GLU A 88 9.43 4.49 29.39
CA GLU A 88 10.12 5.72 29.77
C GLU A 88 9.78 6.15 31.19
N LEU A 89 8.50 6.07 31.58
CA LEU A 89 8.05 6.33 32.94
C LEU A 89 8.72 5.39 33.94
N ALA A 90 8.74 4.08 33.64
CA ALA A 90 9.36 3.07 34.49
C ALA A 90 10.87 3.29 34.64
N ARG A 91 11.57 3.68 33.57
CA ARG A 91 12.99 4.07 33.63
C ARG A 91 13.20 5.31 34.49
N GLY A 92 12.34 6.32 34.37
CA GLY A 92 12.37 7.52 35.21
C GLY A 92 12.25 7.16 36.69
N LEU A 93 11.26 6.34 37.05
CA LEU A 93 11.06 5.85 38.42
C LEU A 93 12.25 5.01 38.92
N SER A 94 12.81 4.14 38.07
CA SER A 94 13.97 3.34 38.41
C SER A 94 15.19 4.22 38.69
N ASN A 95 15.38 5.30 37.94
CA ASN A 95 16.51 6.21 38.13
C ASN A 95 16.39 7.08 39.39
N LEU A 96 15.19 7.25 39.96
CA LEU A 96 15.00 7.91 41.26
C LEU A 96 15.53 7.07 42.43
N GLN A 97 15.74 5.76 42.23
CA GLN A 97 16.32 4.91 43.25
C GLN A 97 17.84 5.14 43.32
N SER A 98 18.31 5.76 44.41
CA SER A 98 19.73 6.11 44.58
C SER A 98 20.65 4.92 44.90
N GLY A 99 20.09 3.77 45.26
CA GLY A 99 20.83 2.59 45.73
C GLY A 99 21.47 2.75 47.12
N LEU A 100 21.37 3.92 47.76
CA LEU A 100 21.92 4.18 49.08
C LEU A 100 20.90 3.86 50.18
N VAL A 101 21.25 2.95 51.10
CA VAL A 101 20.38 2.51 52.21
C VAL A 101 19.84 3.69 53.03
N PHE A 102 20.65 4.73 53.24
CA PHE A 102 20.25 5.94 53.98
C PHE A 102 19.02 6.63 53.36
N ASN A 103 18.96 6.74 52.03
CA ASN A 103 17.84 7.40 51.36
C ASN A 103 16.54 6.62 51.54
N TYR A 104 16.60 5.28 51.55
CA TYR A 104 15.43 4.44 51.83
C TYR A 104 14.95 4.58 53.27
N ALA A 105 15.87 4.59 54.25
CA ALA A 105 15.53 4.78 55.65
C ALA A 105 14.85 6.15 55.88
N LEU A 106 15.35 7.20 55.24
CA LEU A 106 14.76 8.54 55.29
C LEU A 106 13.34 8.56 54.70
N VAL A 107 13.11 7.93 53.55
CA VAL A 107 11.77 7.83 52.94
C VAL A 107 10.78 7.09 53.85
N ILE A 108 11.21 5.99 54.49
CA ILE A 108 10.38 5.25 55.46
C ILE A 108 10.01 6.12 56.65
N LEU A 109 10.97 6.85 57.22
CA LEU A 109 10.74 7.76 58.35
C LEU A 109 9.73 8.86 58.01
N ILE A 110 9.88 9.50 56.84
CA ILE A 110 8.93 10.51 56.36
C ILE A 110 7.54 9.89 56.17
N GLY A 111 7.46 8.69 55.59
CA GLY A 111 6.19 7.97 55.43
C GLY A 111 5.48 7.70 56.74
N VAL A 112 6.21 7.22 57.75
CA VAL A 112 5.67 6.97 59.10
C VAL A 112 5.22 8.28 59.77
N ALA A 113 6.00 9.35 59.64
CA ALA A 113 5.64 10.65 60.20
C ALA A 113 4.36 11.22 59.54
N MET A 114 4.23 11.13 58.22
CA MET A 114 3.03 11.56 57.49
C MET A 114 1.79 10.74 57.87
N PHE A 115 1.95 9.42 58.04
CA PHE A 115 0.88 8.51 58.47
C PHE A 115 0.38 8.84 59.89
N ILE A 116 1.30 9.09 60.83
CA ILE A 116 0.95 9.48 62.21
C ILE A 116 0.24 10.86 62.22
N TRP A 117 0.64 11.77 61.34
CA TRP A 117 0.03 13.09 61.21
C TRP A 117 -1.35 13.03 60.52
N GLY A 118 -1.71 11.93 59.85
CA GLY A 118 -3.00 11.76 59.18
C GLY A 118 -3.14 12.54 57.87
N VAL A 119 -2.01 12.91 57.26
CA VAL A 119 -1.99 13.55 55.92
C VAL A 119 -2.15 12.51 54.81
N VAL A 120 -1.80 11.25 55.12
CA VAL A 120 -1.97 10.05 54.29
C VAL A 120 -2.72 9.04 55.12
#